data_AF-A0A432W278-F1
#
_entry.id   AF-A0A432W278-F1
#
_cell.length_a   1.000
_cell.length_b   1.000
_cell.length_c   1.000
_cell.angle_alpha   90.00
_cell.angle_beta   90.00
_cell.angle_gamma   90.00
#
_symmetry.space_group_name_H-M   'P 1'
#
loop_
_entity.id
_entity.type
_entity.pdbx_description
1 polymer ?
#
loop_
_entity_poly.entity_id
_entity_poly.type
_entity_poly.pdbx_seq_one_letter_code
_entity_poly.pdbx_strand_id
1 'polypeptide(L)'
;MKVFHLRLKTIICGLLFTLFCNPALSTEDVMKQAGRCAVNYLQVSHASAANRVIVDYEQIDVRERAWHLIRTYQLNPSISGSGNNFAVDLNRFVQGKSNSLQLGVNGNVVLFPEASIKDDLDSQDRSAQLSAIQTLAACDDLYGFTPKITAIDLTSDFDCAVSYWLLGAFNPAQRAMASERTRFAMRRHIQVNPDTNAAQLEQQVLAEGQSRGRRIQQGLDSANVIQETLGRCESQYGLGQ
;
A
#
# COMPACT_ATOMS: atom_id res chain seq x y z
N MET A 1 26.01 -4.76 67.04
CA MET A 1 26.46 -4.34 65.69
C MET A 1 26.20 -5.47 64.70
N LYS A 2 25.26 -5.29 63.75
CA LYS A 2 25.05 -5.99 62.46
C LYS A 2 23.56 -5.91 62.13
N VAL A 3 23.11 -4.89 61.39
CA VAL A 3 23.13 -4.73 59.92
C VAL A 3 21.71 -4.97 59.39
N PHE A 4 21.07 -3.85 59.08
CA PHE A 4 19.97 -3.68 58.15
C PHE A 4 20.28 -4.41 56.84
N HIS A 5 19.46 -5.38 56.43
CA HIS A 5 19.26 -5.77 55.02
C HIS A 5 18.05 -6.70 54.92
N LEU A 6 16.87 -6.21 55.31
CA LEU A 6 15.60 -6.81 54.95
C LEU A 6 14.85 -5.78 54.10
N ARG A 7 14.33 -6.21 52.95
CA ARG A 7 13.51 -5.44 51.97
C ARG A 7 14.26 -4.70 50.85
N LEU A 8 15.01 -5.44 50.03
CA LEU A 8 15.28 -5.01 48.64
C LEU A 8 15.52 -6.21 47.69
N LYS A 9 14.75 -7.29 47.85
CA LYS A 9 14.84 -8.46 46.95
C LYS A 9 13.52 -8.94 46.36
N THR A 10 12.40 -8.25 46.63
CA THR A 10 11.06 -8.73 46.25
C THR A 10 10.35 -7.85 45.21
N ILE A 11 11.01 -6.82 44.66
CA ILE A 11 10.41 -5.89 43.68
C ILE A 11 11.13 -5.93 42.31
N ILE A 12 12.13 -6.80 42.12
CA ILE A 12 12.87 -6.90 40.85
C ILE A 12 12.45 -8.12 40.01
N CYS A 13 11.67 -9.06 40.55
CA CYS A 13 11.12 -10.19 39.77
C CYS A 13 9.78 -9.89 39.07
N GLY A 14 9.14 -8.74 39.34
CA GLY A 14 7.78 -8.45 38.85
C GLY A 14 7.70 -7.56 37.60
N LEU A 15 8.83 -7.11 37.04
CA LEU A 15 8.86 -6.06 36.00
C LEU A 15 9.65 -6.44 34.74
N LEU A 16 9.97 -7.73 34.56
CA LEU A 16 10.70 -8.23 33.40
C LEU A 16 9.93 -9.27 32.56
N PHE A 17 8.63 -9.45 32.81
CA PHE A 17 7.83 -10.54 32.24
C PHE A 17 6.59 -10.08 31.44
N THR A 18 6.66 -8.90 30.81
CA THR A 18 5.60 -8.44 29.88
C THR A 18 6.12 -8.00 28.51
N LEU A 19 7.30 -8.45 28.09
CA LEU A 19 7.70 -8.42 26.69
C LEU A 19 7.85 -9.85 26.18
N PHE A 20 7.39 -10.09 24.96
CA PHE A 20 7.38 -11.37 24.23
C PHE A 20 6.18 -12.30 24.47
N CYS A 21 4.96 -11.78 24.30
CA CYS A 21 3.91 -12.57 23.67
C CYS A 21 3.98 -12.40 22.15
N ASN A 22 5.06 -12.90 21.54
CA ASN A 22 4.98 -13.37 20.16
C ASN A 22 5.08 -14.90 20.25
N PRO A 23 4.13 -15.68 19.72
CA PRO A 23 4.35 -17.11 19.58
C PRO A 23 5.66 -17.26 18.82
N ALA A 24 6.63 -17.98 19.41
CA ALA A 24 7.89 -18.26 18.74
C ALA A 24 7.55 -19.08 17.48
N LEU A 25 7.49 -18.40 16.33
CA LEU A 25 7.32 -19.06 15.04
C LEU A 25 8.46 -20.06 14.88
N SER A 26 8.16 -21.24 14.33
CA SER A 26 9.20 -22.20 14.00
C SER A 26 10.14 -21.56 12.97
N THR A 27 11.42 -21.98 12.96
CA THR A 27 12.39 -21.50 11.97
C THR A 27 11.88 -21.69 10.54
N GLU A 28 11.12 -22.77 10.30
CA GLU A 28 10.50 -23.04 9.01
C GLU A 28 9.42 -21.99 8.65
N ASP A 29 8.54 -21.62 9.60
CA ASP A 29 7.51 -20.63 9.34
C ASP A 29 8.11 -19.24 9.07
N VAL A 30 9.19 -18.88 9.76
CA VAL A 30 9.93 -17.64 9.49
C VAL A 30 10.51 -17.66 8.06
N MET A 31 11.13 -18.78 7.65
CA MET A 31 11.64 -18.93 6.28
C MET A 31 10.52 -18.87 5.23
N LYS A 32 9.37 -19.51 5.48
CA LYS A 32 8.21 -19.43 4.58
C LYS A 32 7.68 -18.00 4.47
N GLN A 33 7.59 -17.29 5.59
CA GLN A 33 7.16 -15.90 5.58
C GLN A 33 8.14 -15.00 4.84
N ALA A 34 9.45 -15.24 4.99
CA ALA A 34 10.48 -14.52 4.23
C ALA A 34 10.37 -14.82 2.73
N GLY A 35 10.10 -16.07 2.36
CA GLY A 35 9.85 -16.49 0.98
C GLY A 35 8.65 -15.78 0.36
N ARG A 36 7.51 -15.75 1.06
CA ARG A 36 6.32 -14.99 0.63
C ARG A 36 6.65 -13.51 0.39
N CYS A 37 7.25 -12.86 1.38
CA CYS A 37 7.60 -11.44 1.27
C CYS A 37 8.58 -11.18 0.13
N ALA A 38 9.61 -12.01 -0.03
CA ALA A 38 10.58 -11.87 -1.11
C ALA A 38 9.91 -11.93 -2.49
N VAL A 39 9.05 -12.92 -2.72
CA VAL A 39 8.38 -13.04 -4.04
C VAL A 39 7.34 -11.95 -4.24
N ASN A 40 6.62 -11.53 -3.18
CA ASN A 40 5.72 -10.39 -3.25
C ASN A 40 6.45 -9.11 -3.71
N TYR A 41 7.62 -8.79 -3.15
CA TYR A 41 8.40 -7.63 -3.60
C TYR A 41 8.86 -7.76 -5.06
N LEU A 42 9.30 -8.95 -5.48
CA LEU A 42 9.68 -9.17 -6.88
C LEU A 42 8.47 -8.99 -7.82
N GLN A 43 7.28 -9.43 -7.41
CA GLN A 43 6.05 -9.20 -8.15
C GLN A 43 5.72 -7.70 -8.32
N VAL A 44 5.98 -6.86 -7.31
CA VAL A 44 5.76 -5.40 -7.42
C VAL A 44 6.56 -4.82 -8.60
N SER A 45 7.79 -5.30 -8.84
CA SER A 45 8.61 -4.85 -9.97
C SER A 45 8.01 -5.16 -11.34
N HIS A 46 6.99 -6.02 -11.40
CA HIS A 46 6.25 -6.38 -12.60
C HIS A 46 4.87 -5.71 -12.69
N ALA A 47 4.40 -5.05 -11.62
CA ALA A 47 3.11 -4.39 -11.60
C ALA A 47 3.19 -3.05 -12.36
N SER A 48 2.37 -2.92 -13.40
CA SER A 48 2.26 -1.71 -14.22
C SER A 48 1.69 -0.51 -13.47
N ALA A 49 0.90 -0.76 -12.43
CA ALA A 49 0.25 0.27 -11.61
C ALA A 49 1.08 0.66 -10.37
N ALA A 50 2.20 -0.01 -10.07
CA ALA A 50 2.94 0.17 -8.81
C ALA A 50 3.26 1.65 -8.51
N ASN A 51 3.78 2.39 -9.49
CA ASN A 51 4.12 3.81 -9.34
C ASN A 51 2.90 4.75 -9.23
N ARG A 52 1.68 4.26 -9.46
CA ARG A 52 0.42 5.01 -9.31
C ARG A 52 -0.34 4.67 -8.05
N VAL A 53 0.06 3.62 -7.34
CA VAL A 53 -0.65 3.13 -6.15
C VAL A 53 0.23 3.08 -4.90
N ILE A 54 1.56 3.11 -5.05
CA ILE A 54 2.54 3.14 -3.95
C ILE A 54 3.21 4.52 -3.88
N VAL A 55 3.25 5.11 -2.69
CA VAL A 55 3.92 6.41 -2.43
C VAL A 55 5.41 6.28 -2.66
N ASP A 56 5.99 7.28 -3.34
CA ASP A 56 7.44 7.40 -3.58
C ASP A 56 8.08 6.11 -4.11
N TYR A 57 7.34 5.35 -4.93
CA TYR A 57 7.76 4.02 -5.41
C TYR A 57 9.17 4.00 -6.01
N GLU A 58 9.55 5.05 -6.74
CA GLU A 58 10.89 5.19 -7.35
C GLU A 58 12.03 5.27 -6.31
N GLN A 59 11.74 5.58 -5.05
CA GLN A 59 12.70 5.60 -3.95
C GLN A 59 12.78 4.25 -3.20
N ILE A 60 11.94 3.28 -3.58
CA ILE A 60 11.82 1.98 -2.93
C ILE A 60 12.44 0.91 -3.82
N ASP A 61 13.62 0.41 -3.46
CA ASP A 61 14.23 -0.73 -4.15
C ASP A 61 13.62 -2.05 -3.67
N VAL A 62 12.42 -2.37 -4.21
CA VAL A 62 11.72 -3.63 -3.91
C VAL A 62 12.54 -4.86 -4.31
N ARG A 63 13.39 -4.74 -5.34
CA ARG A 63 14.27 -5.82 -5.78
C ARG A 63 15.34 -6.10 -4.74
N GLU A 64 15.98 -5.07 -4.21
CA GLU A 64 16.97 -5.22 -3.13
C GLU A 64 16.34 -5.91 -1.92
N ARG A 65 15.16 -5.48 -1.47
CA ARG A 65 14.45 -6.09 -0.31
C ARG A 65 14.22 -7.58 -0.51
N ALA A 66 13.75 -7.96 -1.70
CA ALA A 66 13.56 -9.37 -2.03
C ALA A 66 14.86 -10.17 -1.92
N TRP A 67 15.93 -9.67 -2.54
CA TRP A 67 17.22 -10.35 -2.53
C TRP A 67 17.88 -10.35 -1.15
N HIS A 68 17.64 -9.32 -0.33
CA HIS A 68 18.02 -9.31 1.07
C HIS A 68 17.40 -10.50 1.81
N LEU A 69 16.08 -10.67 1.72
CA LEU A 69 15.39 -11.79 2.36
C LEU A 69 15.86 -13.16 1.86
N ILE A 70 16.02 -13.33 0.54
CA ILE A 70 16.49 -14.59 -0.05
C ILE A 70 17.88 -14.97 0.49
N ARG A 71 18.79 -14.00 0.62
CA ARG A 71 20.14 -14.24 1.16
C ARG A 71 20.12 -14.49 2.66
N THR A 72 19.44 -13.63 3.43
CA THR A 72 19.40 -13.68 4.90
C THR A 72 18.80 -15.00 5.40
N TYR A 73 17.74 -15.47 4.74
CA TYR A 73 17.07 -16.73 5.10
C TYR A 73 17.52 -17.92 4.26
N GLN A 74 18.58 -17.78 3.46
CA GLN A 74 19.17 -18.84 2.64
C GLN A 74 18.13 -19.59 1.79
N LEU A 75 17.22 -18.84 1.16
CA LEU A 75 16.06 -19.38 0.44
C LEU A 75 16.38 -19.89 -0.97
N ASN A 76 17.66 -19.99 -1.33
CA ASN A 76 18.05 -20.55 -2.60
C ASN A 76 17.76 -22.07 -2.58
N PRO A 77 16.99 -22.61 -3.54
CA PRO A 77 16.73 -24.04 -3.57
C PRO A 77 18.04 -24.81 -3.80
N SER A 78 18.24 -25.90 -3.05
CA SER A 78 19.34 -26.83 -3.25
C SER A 78 19.29 -27.36 -4.69
N ILE A 79 20.33 -27.11 -5.48
CA ILE A 79 20.42 -27.41 -6.93
C ILE A 79 20.48 -28.93 -7.23
N SER A 80 20.20 -29.79 -6.24
CA SER A 80 20.35 -31.24 -6.35
C SER A 80 19.01 -31.92 -6.64
N GLY A 81 18.60 -31.97 -7.91
CA GLY A 81 17.48 -32.79 -8.36
C GLY A 81 16.87 -32.33 -9.68
N SER A 82 16.73 -33.25 -10.63
CA SER A 82 16.41 -33.01 -12.04
C SER A 82 15.12 -32.22 -12.33
N GLY A 83 15.21 -31.25 -13.25
CA GLY A 83 14.11 -30.91 -14.16
C GLY A 83 13.83 -29.42 -14.35
N ASN A 84 13.80 -28.65 -13.26
CA ASN A 84 13.59 -27.20 -13.29
C ASN A 84 14.72 -26.52 -12.52
N ASN A 85 15.72 -26.02 -13.25
CA ASN A 85 16.79 -25.25 -12.64
C ASN A 85 16.17 -23.96 -12.09
N PHE A 86 16.41 -23.61 -10.83
CA PHE A 86 15.99 -22.33 -10.23
C PHE A 86 16.25 -21.13 -11.15
N ALA A 87 17.36 -21.15 -11.90
CA ALA A 87 17.68 -20.14 -12.91
C ALA A 87 16.61 -20.03 -14.02
N VAL A 88 16.01 -21.14 -14.46
CA VAL A 88 14.92 -21.16 -15.46
C VAL A 88 13.65 -20.57 -14.86
N ASP A 89 13.27 -20.97 -13.64
CA ASP A 89 12.06 -20.46 -12.99
C ASP A 89 12.20 -18.98 -12.63
N LEU A 90 13.36 -18.57 -12.12
CA LEU A 90 13.69 -17.16 -11.92
C LEU A 90 13.64 -16.38 -13.23
N ASN A 91 14.17 -16.92 -14.32
CA ASN A 91 14.12 -16.24 -15.62
C ASN A 91 12.68 -16.11 -16.14
N ARG A 92 11.84 -17.15 -15.97
CA ARG A 92 10.40 -17.06 -16.31
C ARG A 92 9.70 -16.01 -15.44
N PHE A 93 9.98 -15.98 -14.15
CA PHE A 93 9.44 -14.99 -13.21
C PHE A 93 9.86 -13.57 -13.62
N VAL A 94 11.16 -13.32 -13.82
CA VAL A 94 11.70 -12.01 -14.22
C VAL A 94 11.16 -11.54 -15.56
N GLN A 95 10.85 -12.47 -16.48
CA GLN A 95 10.19 -12.16 -17.76
C GLN A 95 8.68 -11.93 -17.64
N GLY A 96 8.09 -11.97 -16.43
CA GLY A 96 6.65 -11.87 -16.21
C GLY A 96 5.85 -13.05 -16.76
N LYS A 97 6.50 -14.19 -17.06
CA LYS A 97 5.86 -15.42 -17.56
C LYS A 97 5.35 -16.32 -16.43
N SER A 98 5.67 -15.98 -15.18
CA SER A 98 5.18 -16.65 -13.99
C SER A 98 5.00 -15.61 -12.89
N ASN A 99 3.88 -15.69 -12.17
CA ASN A 99 3.69 -14.93 -10.94
C ASN A 99 4.23 -15.68 -9.71
N SER A 100 4.70 -16.92 -9.87
CA SER A 100 5.21 -17.70 -8.75
C SER A 100 6.67 -18.13 -8.96
N LEU A 101 7.43 -18.19 -7.87
CA LEU A 101 8.83 -18.58 -7.81
C LEU A 101 9.02 -19.68 -6.76
N GLN A 102 9.78 -20.71 -7.13
CA GLN A 102 10.16 -21.79 -6.22
C GLN A 102 11.39 -21.39 -5.41
N LEU A 103 11.30 -21.49 -4.09
CA LEU A 103 12.38 -21.18 -3.14
C LEU A 103 12.64 -22.37 -2.20
N GLY A 104 13.86 -22.46 -1.70
CA GLY A 104 14.27 -23.44 -0.71
C GLY A 104 13.83 -23.05 0.70
N VAL A 105 13.10 -23.92 1.39
CA VAL A 105 12.68 -23.76 2.78
C VAL A 105 13.03 -25.03 3.53
N ASN A 106 13.97 -24.96 4.47
CA ASN A 106 14.38 -26.10 5.30
C ASN A 106 14.68 -27.39 4.51
N GLY A 107 15.36 -27.25 3.36
CA GLY A 107 15.70 -28.37 2.48
C GLY A 107 14.59 -28.81 1.51
N ASN A 108 13.38 -28.27 1.61
CA ASN A 108 12.28 -28.50 0.68
C ASN A 108 12.14 -27.36 -0.33
N VAL A 109 11.59 -27.65 -1.52
CA VAL A 109 11.24 -26.62 -2.49
C VAL A 109 9.78 -26.23 -2.30
N VAL A 110 9.52 -24.93 -2.12
CA VAL A 110 8.18 -24.36 -1.88
C VAL A 110 7.90 -23.29 -2.93
N LEU A 111 6.68 -23.27 -3.47
CA LEU A 111 6.22 -22.29 -4.45
C LEU A 111 5.60 -21.08 -3.75
N PHE A 112 6.02 -19.87 -4.12
CA PHE A 112 5.51 -18.61 -3.58
C PHE A 112 5.18 -17.59 -4.68
N PRO A 113 4.28 -16.61 -4.46
CA PRO A 113 3.29 -16.60 -3.41
C PRO A 113 2.06 -17.42 -3.87
N GLU A 114 1.19 -17.77 -2.93
CA GLU A 114 -0.08 -18.46 -3.25
C GLU A 114 -1.10 -17.55 -3.95
N ALA A 115 -0.92 -16.23 -3.87
CA ALA A 115 -1.75 -15.20 -4.52
C ALA A 115 -0.86 -14.17 -5.23
N SER A 116 -1.43 -13.49 -6.22
CA SER A 116 -0.68 -12.54 -7.06
C SER A 116 -0.88 -11.11 -6.59
N ILE A 117 0.05 -10.60 -5.78
CA ILE A 117 0.16 -9.17 -5.43
C ILE A 117 0.25 -8.32 -6.70
N LYS A 118 0.95 -8.80 -7.73
CA LYS A 118 1.02 -8.10 -9.02
C LYS A 118 -0.38 -7.85 -9.59
N ASP A 119 -1.21 -8.88 -9.66
CA ASP A 119 -2.54 -8.77 -10.26
C ASP A 119 -3.48 -7.93 -9.39
N ASP A 120 -3.36 -8.01 -8.06
CA ASP A 120 -4.11 -7.14 -7.15
C ASP A 120 -3.72 -5.67 -7.31
N LEU A 121 -2.42 -5.36 -7.43
CA LEU A 121 -1.92 -4.00 -7.68
C LEU A 121 -2.36 -3.46 -9.05
N ASP A 122 -2.33 -4.30 -10.09
CA ASP A 122 -2.75 -3.95 -11.45
C ASP A 122 -4.28 -3.94 -11.63
N SER A 123 -5.03 -4.48 -10.67
CA SER A 123 -6.49 -4.51 -10.73
C SER A 123 -7.08 -3.10 -10.68
N GLN A 124 -8.33 -2.97 -11.14
CA GLN A 124 -9.13 -1.77 -10.91
C GLN A 124 -9.90 -1.82 -9.57
N ASP A 125 -9.76 -2.91 -8.80
CA ASP A 125 -10.39 -3.05 -7.49
C ASP A 125 -9.51 -2.40 -6.42
N ARG A 126 -9.99 -1.29 -5.87
CA ARG A 126 -9.25 -0.54 -4.86
C ARG A 126 -9.05 -1.33 -3.57
N SER A 127 -9.99 -2.22 -3.21
CA SER A 127 -9.87 -3.04 -2.01
C SER A 127 -8.75 -4.06 -2.18
N ALA A 128 -8.64 -4.66 -3.36
CA ALA A 128 -7.54 -5.56 -3.72
C ALA A 128 -6.19 -4.83 -3.68
N GLN A 129 -6.09 -3.65 -4.31
CA GLN A 129 -4.87 -2.83 -4.28
C GLN A 129 -4.44 -2.48 -2.84
N LEU A 130 -5.38 -2.04 -2.01
CA LEU A 130 -5.09 -1.66 -0.62
C LEU A 130 -4.65 -2.86 0.21
N SER A 131 -5.31 -4.01 0.05
CA SER A 131 -4.94 -5.26 0.71
C SER A 131 -3.53 -5.72 0.31
N ALA A 132 -3.20 -5.62 -0.98
CA ALA A 132 -1.87 -5.93 -1.47
C ALA A 132 -0.79 -5.02 -0.87
N ILE A 133 -1.06 -3.71 -0.81
CA ILE A 133 -0.15 -2.73 -0.20
C ILE A 133 -0.01 -2.95 1.31
N GLN A 134 -1.09 -3.28 2.02
CA GLN A 134 -1.03 -3.65 3.44
C GLN A 134 -0.21 -4.92 3.67
N THR A 135 -0.31 -5.90 2.78
CA THR A 135 0.51 -7.12 2.81
C THR A 135 2.00 -6.79 2.65
N LEU A 136 2.34 -5.89 1.73
CA LEU A 136 3.72 -5.41 1.53
C LEU A 136 4.23 -4.59 2.73
N ALA A 137 3.39 -3.72 3.30
CA ALA A 137 3.72 -2.94 4.50
C ALA A 137 3.97 -3.86 5.71
N ALA A 138 3.18 -4.92 5.86
CA ALA A 138 3.39 -5.93 6.90
C ALA A 138 4.73 -6.67 6.72
N CYS A 139 5.16 -6.92 5.49
CA CYS A 139 6.50 -7.45 5.21
C CYS A 139 7.60 -6.46 5.60
N ASP A 140 7.43 -5.16 5.30
CA ASP A 140 8.38 -4.12 5.70
C ASP A 140 8.51 -4.03 7.24
N ASP A 141 7.38 -4.10 7.95
CA ASP A 141 7.34 -4.12 9.41
C ASP A 141 8.07 -5.33 9.98
N LEU A 142 7.81 -6.51 9.43
CA LEU A 142 8.38 -7.76 9.92
C LEU A 142 9.90 -7.81 9.78
N TYR A 143 10.46 -7.21 8.72
CA TYR A 143 11.89 -7.27 8.41
C TYR A 143 12.62 -5.93 8.59
N GLY A 144 11.94 -4.90 9.10
CA GLY A 144 12.53 -3.61 9.42
C GLY A 144 12.97 -2.80 8.20
N PHE A 145 12.32 -2.95 7.06
CA PHE A 145 12.65 -2.18 5.86
C PHE A 145 12.10 -0.75 5.93
N THR A 146 12.93 0.20 5.49
CA THR A 146 12.56 1.62 5.40
C THR A 146 13.02 2.19 4.06
N PRO A 147 12.27 3.12 3.43
CA PRO A 147 10.95 3.61 3.85
C PRO A 147 9.86 2.54 3.70
N LYS A 148 8.79 2.59 4.50
CA LYS A 148 7.71 1.58 4.38
C LYS A 148 6.89 1.83 3.12
N ILE A 149 6.49 0.75 2.45
CA ILE A 149 5.53 0.78 1.37
C ILE A 149 4.19 1.21 1.95
N THR A 150 3.66 2.29 1.42
CA THR A 150 2.34 2.82 1.78
C THR A 150 1.55 3.13 0.53
N ALA A 151 0.23 3.04 0.63
CA ALA A 151 -0.63 3.35 -0.50
C ALA A 151 -0.60 4.86 -0.75
N ILE A 152 -0.61 5.24 -2.03
CA ILE A 152 -0.99 6.61 -2.37
C ILE A 152 -2.40 6.81 -1.83
N ASP A 153 -2.54 7.87 -1.04
CA ASP A 153 -3.83 8.31 -0.53
C ASP A 153 -4.63 8.88 -1.71
N LEU A 154 -5.35 8.00 -2.41
CA LEU A 154 -6.18 8.38 -3.54
C LEU A 154 -7.39 9.12 -3.01
N THR A 155 -7.52 10.38 -3.38
CA THR A 155 -8.71 11.17 -3.12
C THR A 155 -9.90 10.51 -3.84
N SER A 156 -11.01 10.32 -3.14
CA SER A 156 -12.20 9.73 -3.76
C SER A 156 -12.66 10.58 -4.96
N ASP A 157 -13.18 9.94 -6.02
CA ASP A 157 -13.70 10.67 -7.18
C ASP A 157 -14.83 11.66 -6.79
N PHE A 158 -15.55 11.36 -5.71
CA PHE A 158 -16.54 12.27 -5.11
C PHE A 158 -15.87 13.49 -4.48
N ASP A 159 -14.84 13.31 -3.65
CA ASP A 159 -14.08 14.42 -3.05
C ASP A 159 -13.36 15.26 -4.10
N CYS A 160 -12.89 14.65 -5.19
CA CYS A 160 -12.36 15.36 -6.34
C CYS A 160 -13.44 16.20 -7.01
N ALA A 161 -14.63 15.65 -7.27
CA ALA A 161 -15.75 16.40 -7.83
C ALA A 161 -16.14 17.60 -6.95
N VAL A 162 -16.23 17.40 -5.64
CA VAL A 162 -16.52 18.47 -4.67
C VAL A 162 -15.42 19.54 -4.68
N SER A 163 -14.16 19.15 -4.73
CA SER A 163 -13.02 20.08 -4.72
C SER A 163 -12.93 20.90 -6.00
N TYR A 164 -13.18 20.30 -7.16
CA TYR A 164 -13.30 21.03 -8.42
C TYR A 164 -14.50 21.98 -8.44
N TRP A 165 -15.64 21.55 -7.91
CA TRP A 165 -16.80 22.44 -7.80
C TRP A 165 -16.47 23.66 -6.93
N LEU A 166 -15.83 23.45 -5.78
CA LEU A 166 -15.36 24.50 -4.88
C LEU A 166 -14.37 25.46 -5.57
N LEU A 167 -13.46 24.93 -6.40
CA LEU A 167 -12.54 25.75 -7.19
C LEU A 167 -13.30 26.72 -8.10
N GLY A 168 -14.32 26.25 -8.82
CA GLY A 168 -15.14 27.11 -9.70
C GLY A 168 -16.05 28.08 -8.94
N ALA A 169 -16.43 27.74 -7.71
CA ALA A 169 -17.21 28.60 -6.82
C ALA A 169 -16.36 29.76 -6.28
N PHE A 170 -15.15 29.48 -5.80
CA PHE A 170 -14.24 30.48 -5.22
C PHE A 170 -13.39 31.22 -6.24
N ASN A 171 -13.17 30.65 -7.43
CA ASN A 171 -12.36 31.25 -8.48
C ASN A 171 -13.17 31.35 -9.80
N PRO A 172 -13.87 32.48 -10.03
CA PRO A 172 -14.67 32.69 -11.24
C PRO A 172 -13.88 32.53 -12.54
N ALA A 173 -12.57 32.85 -12.55
CA ALA A 173 -11.72 32.72 -13.73
C ALA A 173 -11.50 31.26 -14.15
N GLN A 174 -11.58 30.32 -13.20
CA GLN A 174 -11.38 28.89 -13.45
C GLN A 174 -12.69 28.11 -13.57
N ARG A 175 -13.85 28.78 -13.48
CA ARG A 175 -15.16 28.13 -13.38
C ARG A 175 -15.48 27.15 -14.52
N ALA A 176 -15.10 27.47 -15.75
CA ALA A 176 -15.34 26.60 -16.91
C ALA A 176 -14.55 25.28 -16.79
N MET A 177 -13.24 25.36 -16.57
CA MET A 177 -12.37 24.20 -16.36
C MET A 177 -12.79 23.38 -15.14
N ALA A 178 -13.06 24.06 -14.02
CA ALA A 178 -13.55 23.45 -12.80
C ALA A 178 -14.85 22.66 -13.01
N SER A 179 -15.79 23.21 -13.79
CA SER A 179 -17.05 22.52 -14.14
C SER A 179 -16.79 21.26 -14.96
N GLU A 180 -15.87 21.32 -15.93
CA GLU A 180 -15.49 20.16 -16.72
C GLU A 180 -14.83 19.06 -15.86
N ARG A 181 -13.88 19.45 -15.00
CA ARG A 181 -13.19 18.54 -14.06
C ARG A 181 -14.15 17.92 -13.05
N THR A 182 -15.12 18.69 -12.56
CA THR A 182 -16.20 18.18 -11.68
C THR A 182 -16.97 17.06 -12.39
N ARG A 183 -17.44 17.30 -13.62
CA ARG A 183 -18.18 16.30 -14.40
C ARG A 183 -17.32 15.08 -14.73
N PHE A 184 -16.03 15.28 -15.00
CA PHE A 184 -15.10 14.19 -15.23
C PHE A 184 -14.99 13.27 -14.00
N ALA A 185 -14.74 13.85 -12.83
CA ALA A 185 -14.65 13.10 -11.57
C ALA A 185 -15.97 12.38 -11.25
N MET A 186 -17.12 13.03 -11.43
CA MET A 186 -18.44 12.38 -11.27
C MET A 186 -18.65 11.20 -12.22
N ARG A 187 -18.24 11.31 -13.50
CA ARG A 187 -18.33 10.19 -14.45
C ARG A 187 -17.48 9.01 -14.00
N ARG A 188 -16.26 9.26 -13.49
CA ARG A 188 -15.41 8.21 -12.93
C ARG A 188 -16.04 7.55 -11.71
N HIS A 189 -16.61 8.34 -10.80
CA HIS A 189 -17.33 7.84 -9.65
C HIS A 189 -18.47 6.88 -10.05
N ILE A 190 -19.23 7.19 -11.10
CA ILE A 190 -20.30 6.32 -11.63
C ILE A 190 -19.72 5.07 -12.31
N GLN A 191 -18.58 5.16 -13.00
CA GLN A 191 -17.94 3.99 -13.62
C GLN A 191 -17.54 2.94 -12.57
N VAL A 192 -17.07 3.38 -11.40
CA VAL A 192 -16.69 2.47 -10.31
C VAL A 192 -17.87 2.13 -9.38
N ASN A 193 -18.97 2.91 -9.42
CA ASN A 193 -20.22 2.66 -8.70
C ASN A 193 -21.42 2.69 -9.67
N PRO A 194 -21.66 1.62 -10.45
CA PRO A 194 -22.64 1.63 -11.54
C PRO A 194 -24.09 1.82 -11.07
N ASP A 195 -24.40 1.51 -9.81
CA ASP A 195 -25.72 1.71 -9.21
C ASP A 195 -25.98 3.17 -8.78
N THR A 196 -24.96 4.04 -8.85
CA THR A 196 -25.08 5.45 -8.48
C THR A 196 -25.93 6.22 -9.49
N ASN A 197 -27.02 6.83 -9.01
CA ASN A 197 -27.84 7.73 -9.82
C ASN A 197 -27.11 9.06 -10.07
N ALA A 198 -26.89 9.40 -11.35
CA ALA A 198 -26.14 10.60 -11.73
C ALA A 198 -26.74 11.92 -11.21
N ALA A 199 -28.08 12.06 -11.23
CA ALA A 199 -28.75 13.26 -10.75
C ALA A 199 -28.64 13.41 -9.23
N GLN A 200 -28.74 12.30 -8.49
CA GLN A 200 -28.51 12.30 -7.05
C GLN A 200 -27.05 12.64 -6.72
N LEU A 201 -26.09 12.08 -7.46
CA LEU A 201 -24.67 12.41 -7.29
C LEU A 201 -24.40 13.90 -7.51
N GLU A 202 -24.98 14.52 -8.54
CA GLU A 202 -24.84 15.95 -8.80
C GLU A 202 -25.35 16.79 -7.62
N GLN A 203 -26.52 16.44 -7.09
CA GLN A 203 -27.09 17.10 -5.90
C GLN A 203 -26.20 16.93 -4.66
N GLN A 204 -25.62 15.75 -4.47
CA GLN A 204 -24.71 15.48 -3.34
C GLN A 204 -23.42 16.29 -3.46
N VAL A 205 -22.81 16.34 -4.64
CA VAL A 205 -21.59 17.15 -4.89
C VAL A 205 -21.89 18.63 -4.63
N LEU A 206 -23.02 19.14 -5.11
CA LEU A 206 -23.45 20.52 -4.86
C LEU A 206 -23.66 20.79 -3.37
N ALA A 207 -24.39 19.92 -2.67
CA ALA A 207 -24.70 20.08 -1.26
C ALA A 207 -23.44 20.07 -0.39
N GLU A 208 -22.54 19.10 -0.63
CA GLU A 208 -21.27 19.01 0.10
C GLU A 208 -20.35 20.17 -0.24
N GLY A 209 -20.26 20.56 -1.52
CA GLY A 209 -19.51 21.72 -1.96
C GLY A 209 -19.98 23.02 -1.28
N GLN A 210 -21.28 23.27 -1.23
CA GLN A 210 -21.82 24.42 -0.51
C GLN A 210 -21.53 24.35 1.00
N SER A 211 -21.64 23.16 1.60
CA SER A 211 -21.38 22.93 3.01
C SER A 211 -19.92 23.27 3.38
N ARG A 212 -18.96 22.69 2.64
CA ARG A 212 -17.52 22.99 2.77
C ARG A 212 -17.23 24.46 2.48
N GLY A 213 -17.82 25.03 1.43
CA GLY A 213 -17.64 26.43 1.06
C GLY A 213 -18.02 27.39 2.19
N ARG A 214 -19.15 27.14 2.88
CA ARG A 214 -19.55 27.92 4.05
C ARG A 214 -18.57 27.80 5.20
N ARG A 215 -18.09 26.59 5.52
CA ARG A 215 -17.11 26.38 6.60
C ARG A 215 -15.80 27.10 6.33
N ILE A 216 -15.33 27.11 5.08
CA ILE A 216 -14.13 27.84 4.67
C ILE A 216 -14.33 29.35 4.80
N GLN A 217 -15.47 29.89 4.34
CA GLN A 217 -15.80 31.31 4.50
C GLN A 217 -15.90 31.74 5.98
N GLN A 218 -16.31 30.83 6.85
CA GLN A 218 -16.40 31.04 8.31
C GLN A 218 -15.06 30.82 9.03
N GLY A 219 -14.00 30.42 8.33
CA GLY A 219 -12.69 30.11 8.92
C GLY A 219 -12.67 28.82 9.75
N LEU A 220 -13.69 27.97 9.62
CA LEU A 220 -13.77 26.67 10.29
C LEU A 220 -12.92 25.61 9.58
N ASP A 221 -12.75 25.75 8.26
CA ASP A 221 -11.91 24.90 7.42
C ASP A 221 -10.85 25.75 6.69
N SER A 222 -9.65 25.21 6.49
CA SER A 222 -8.59 25.89 5.73
C SER A 222 -8.81 25.77 4.22
N ALA A 223 -8.65 26.88 3.50
CA ALA A 223 -8.68 26.89 2.04
C ALA A 223 -7.53 26.07 1.41
N ASN A 224 -6.43 25.84 2.14
CA ASN A 224 -5.30 25.04 1.66
C ASN A 224 -5.68 23.57 1.44
N VAL A 225 -6.66 23.05 2.20
CA VAL A 225 -7.16 21.67 2.04
C VAL A 225 -7.74 21.46 0.64
N ILE A 226 -8.33 22.49 0.02
CA ILE A 226 -8.79 22.42 -1.38
C ILE A 226 -7.58 22.21 -2.31
N GLN A 227 -6.52 23.01 -2.17
CA GLN A 227 -5.35 22.94 -3.05
C GLN A 227 -4.62 21.60 -2.93
N GLU A 228 -4.46 21.09 -1.71
CA GLU A 228 -3.88 19.77 -1.46
C GLU A 228 -4.72 18.64 -2.09
N THR A 229 -6.05 18.73 -1.94
CA THR A 229 -6.97 17.75 -2.52
C THR A 229 -6.96 17.82 -4.04
N LEU A 230 -6.97 19.02 -4.62
CA LEU A 230 -6.84 19.23 -6.07
C LEU A 230 -5.52 18.69 -6.60
N GLY A 231 -4.40 18.93 -5.92
CA GLY A 231 -3.09 18.39 -6.31
C GLY A 231 -3.10 16.86 -6.39
N ARG A 232 -3.73 16.20 -5.40
CA ARG A 232 -3.94 14.75 -5.42
C ARG A 232 -4.84 14.30 -6.58
N CYS A 233 -5.94 15.01 -6.83
CA CYS A 233 -6.85 14.71 -7.95
C CYS A 233 -6.18 14.87 -9.31
N GLU A 234 -5.43 15.95 -9.53
CA GLU A 234 -4.69 16.20 -10.78
C GLU A 234 -3.64 15.12 -11.03
N SER A 235 -2.90 14.71 -9.98
CA SER A 235 -1.95 13.60 -10.06
C SER A 235 -2.65 12.27 -10.37
N GLN A 236 -3.72 11.94 -9.64
CA GLN A 236 -4.52 10.72 -9.81
C GLN A 236 -5.10 10.59 -11.22
N TYR A 237 -5.51 11.70 -11.83
CA TYR A 237 -6.11 11.71 -13.16
C TYR A 237 -5.11 11.93 -14.30
N GLY A 238 -3.83 12.19 -14.00
CA GLY A 238 -2.83 12.53 -15.02
C GLY A 238 -3.14 13.84 -15.74
N LEU A 239 -3.70 14.81 -15.00
CA LEU A 239 -4.21 16.07 -15.53
C LEU A 239 -3.32 17.27 -15.21
N GLY A 240 -2.35 17.09 -14.30
CA GLY A 240 -1.28 18.05 -14.04
C GLY A 240 -0.36 18.18 -15.25
N GLN A 241 -0.31 19.37 -15.84
CA GLN A 241 0.73 19.80 -16.79
C GLN A 241 1.88 20.44 -16.02
#